data_AF-A0AAW1XKW2-F1
#
_entry.id   AF-A0AAW1XKW2-F1
#
_cell.length_a   1.000
_cell.length_b   1.000
_cell.length_c   1.000
_cell.angle_alpha   90.00
_cell.angle_beta   90.00
_cell.angle_gamma   90.00
#
_symmetry.space_group_name_H-M   'P 1'
#
loop_
_entity.id
_entity.type
_entity.pdbx_description
1 polymer ?
#
loop_
_entity_poly.entity_id
_entity_poly.type
_entity_poly.pdbx_seq_one_letter_code
_entity_poly.pdbx_strand_id
1 'polypeptide(L)'
;MMLSNSWIFSLFLFSLLSSSCAHRSSSKQSSFVQCLSIILRFLFRSLQPFFTPNSSAFTAILNSTAQNLRYLVPSMPRPEFIFTPTDDSQVQTAVICSKQLGIHLRVRSGGHDYEGVSYVSQIETPFIVVDLAKLRSVNVDIQANSAWIQAGATIGEVYYRIAKKSKTHGFPAGLCTSLGVGGHITGEFLTDRPWEKTCFGQSEEVEEQALVFILWWKIKLVPVPSTVTVFTVARTLEQDATKAPP
;
A
#
# COMPACT_ATOMS: atom_id res chain seq x y z
N MET A 1 22.65 22.79 70.54
CA MET A 1 23.31 22.89 69.23
C MET A 1 22.70 21.83 68.33
N MET A 2 21.51 22.06 67.77
CA MET A 2 21.32 22.51 66.37
C MET A 2 22.29 21.80 65.40
N LEU A 3 21.99 20.55 65.08
CA LEU A 3 22.57 19.89 63.92
C LEU A 3 22.10 20.66 62.67
N SER A 4 23.07 21.16 61.91
CA SER A 4 22.90 22.08 60.78
C SER A 4 21.98 21.52 59.69
N ASN A 5 20.91 22.24 59.39
CA ASN A 5 19.97 22.01 58.27
C ASN A 5 20.62 22.04 56.87
N SER A 6 21.93 22.31 56.77
CA SER A 6 22.61 22.45 55.48
C SER A 6 22.90 21.11 54.78
N TRP A 7 23.05 20.02 55.55
CA TRP A 7 23.40 18.70 54.99
C TRP A 7 22.19 17.96 54.39
N ILE A 8 20.98 18.24 54.89
CA ILE A 8 19.73 17.64 54.39
C ILE A 8 19.36 18.22 53.02
N PHE A 9 19.61 19.52 52.81
CA PHE A 9 19.38 20.17 51.51
C PHE A 9 20.35 19.68 50.43
N SER A 10 21.60 19.36 50.78
CA SER A 10 22.58 18.87 49.80
C SER A 10 22.29 17.44 49.32
N LEU A 11 21.69 16.59 50.18
CA LEU A 11 21.25 15.24 49.79
C LEU A 11 19.99 15.25 48.93
N PHE A 12 19.09 16.22 49.14
CA PHE A 12 17.92 16.41 48.27
C PHE A 12 18.26 16.99 46.90
N LEU A 13 19.30 17.83 46.79
CA LEU A 13 19.71 18.40 45.52
C LEU A 13 20.47 17.39 44.63
N PHE A 14 21.15 16.41 45.22
CA PHE A 14 21.79 15.31 44.49
C PHE A 14 20.81 14.21 44.05
N SER A 15 19.70 14.01 44.77
CA SER A 15 18.65 13.04 44.38
C SER A 15 17.76 13.56 43.24
N LEU A 16 17.61 14.88 43.09
CA LEU A 16 16.86 15.49 41.99
C LEU A 16 17.64 15.57 40.67
N LEU A 17 18.97 15.38 40.68
CA LEU A 17 19.81 15.39 39.47
C LEU A 17 20.06 13.98 38.88
N SER A 18 19.62 12.92 39.56
CA SER A 18 19.88 11.53 39.15
C SER A 18 18.71 10.85 38.43
N SER A 19 17.55 11.51 38.32
CA SER A 19 16.44 11.04 37.47
C SER A 19 16.61 11.50 36.02
N SER A 20 17.81 11.34 35.48
CA SER A 20 17.93 11.13 34.04
C SER A 20 17.41 9.72 33.79
N CYS A 21 16.09 9.57 33.68
CA CYS A 21 15.52 8.38 33.07
C CYS A 21 16.28 8.20 31.77
N ALA A 22 17.09 7.14 31.67
CA ALA A 22 17.62 6.71 30.39
C ALA A 22 16.39 6.40 29.54
N HIS A 23 15.92 7.40 28.79
CA HIS A 23 14.86 7.23 27.83
C HIS A 23 15.48 6.38 26.74
N ARG A 24 15.40 5.05 26.91
CA ARG A 24 15.68 4.12 25.83
C ARG A 24 14.81 4.61 24.69
N SER A 25 15.42 5.21 23.66
CA SER A 25 14.71 5.55 22.44
C SER A 25 14.08 4.25 21.97
N SER A 26 12.77 4.12 22.18
CA SER A 26 12.06 2.95 21.70
C SER A 26 12.12 3.02 20.18
N SER A 27 12.41 1.89 19.52
CA SER A 27 12.42 1.88 18.06
C SER A 27 11.08 2.42 17.56
N LYS A 28 11.07 3.21 16.47
CA LYS A 28 9.82 3.74 15.91
C LYS A 28 8.80 2.62 15.65
N GLN A 29 9.28 1.44 15.29
CA GLN A 29 8.48 0.21 15.21
C GLN A 29 7.83 -0.16 16.53
N SER A 30 8.56 -0.20 17.65
CA SER A 30 8.01 -0.51 18.97
C SER A 30 6.93 0.51 19.37
N SER A 31 7.15 1.80 19.13
CA SER A 31 6.14 2.84 19.38
C SER A 31 4.91 2.66 18.48
N PHE A 32 5.11 2.26 17.22
CA PHE A 32 4.03 1.99 16.27
C PHE A 32 3.19 0.78 16.69
N VAL A 33 3.84 -0.32 17.05
CA VAL A 33 3.18 -1.53 17.56
C VAL A 33 2.44 -1.22 18.86
N GLN A 34 3.03 -0.43 19.74
CA GLN A 34 2.38 0.00 20.98
C GLN A 34 1.13 0.84 20.68
N CYS A 35 1.22 1.83 19.80
CA CYS A 35 0.07 2.62 19.36
C CYS A 35 -1.03 1.74 18.75
N LEU A 36 -0.67 0.80 17.86
CA LEU A 36 -1.61 -0.13 17.24
C LEU A 36 -2.35 -0.97 18.30
N SER A 37 -1.60 -1.52 19.25
CA SER A 37 -2.13 -2.39 20.31
C SER A 37 -3.09 -1.67 21.27
N ILE A 38 -2.83 -0.39 21.55
CA ILE A 38 -3.68 0.45 22.41
C ILE A 38 -5.02 0.70 21.71
N ILE A 39 -4.99 1.03 20.43
CA ILE A 39 -6.20 1.38 19.67
C ILE A 39 -7.04 0.13 19.39
N LEU A 40 -6.41 -1.00 19.05
CA LEU A 40 -7.11 -2.24 18.69
C LEU A 40 -7.47 -3.15 19.89
N ARG A 41 -7.27 -2.68 21.12
CA ARG A 41 -7.67 -3.29 22.41
C ARG A 41 -7.68 -4.82 22.41
N PHE A 42 -6.56 -5.44 22.79
CA PHE A 42 -6.42 -6.86 23.15
C PHE A 42 -6.74 -7.94 22.08
N LEU A 43 -7.23 -7.60 20.88
CA LEU A 43 -7.54 -8.60 19.84
C LEU A 43 -6.29 -9.17 19.13
N PHE A 44 -5.11 -8.57 19.32
CA PHE A 44 -3.87 -8.95 18.63
C PHE A 44 -3.05 -9.95 19.44
N ARG A 45 -3.60 -11.14 19.69
CA ARG A 45 -2.83 -12.28 20.24
C ARG A 45 -2.47 -13.33 19.18
N SER A 46 -2.57 -13.03 17.88
CA SER A 46 -2.08 -13.95 16.83
C SER A 46 -1.50 -13.24 15.59
N LEU A 47 -0.30 -13.70 15.22
CA LEU A 47 0.44 -13.57 13.96
C LEU A 47 0.65 -12.16 13.36
N GLN A 48 1.76 -11.56 13.80
CA GLN A 48 2.68 -10.65 13.08
C GLN A 48 2.18 -10.14 11.70
N PRO A 49 1.39 -9.05 11.66
CA PRO A 49 1.16 -8.29 10.44
C PRO A 49 2.34 -7.37 10.10
N PHE A 50 3.52 -7.58 10.71
CA PHE A 50 4.69 -6.72 10.61
C PHE A 50 5.90 -7.50 10.13
N PHE A 51 6.66 -6.91 9.21
CA PHE A 51 7.93 -7.43 8.74
C PHE A 51 8.99 -6.35 8.90
N THR A 52 10.03 -6.65 9.67
CA THR A 52 11.17 -5.76 9.89
C THR A 52 12.39 -6.26 9.13
N PRO A 53 13.40 -5.42 8.86
CA PRO A 53 14.66 -5.86 8.24
C PRO A 53 15.34 -7.05 8.93
N ASN A 54 15.08 -7.27 10.24
CA ASN A 54 15.61 -8.39 11.01
C ASN A 54 14.87 -9.72 10.77
N SER A 55 13.68 -9.68 10.16
CA SER A 55 12.88 -10.86 9.87
C SER A 55 13.30 -11.52 8.56
N SER A 56 13.36 -12.86 8.52
CA SER A 56 13.71 -13.61 7.31
C SER A 56 12.73 -13.40 6.15
N ALA A 57 11.48 -13.03 6.44
CA ALA A 57 10.43 -12.80 5.46
C ALA A 57 10.46 -11.39 4.84
N PHE A 58 11.16 -10.41 5.42
CA PHE A 58 11.08 -9.00 4.99
C PHE A 58 11.40 -8.78 3.53
N THR A 59 12.55 -9.28 3.07
CA THR A 59 12.98 -9.12 1.68
C THR A 59 12.00 -9.84 0.73
N ALA A 60 11.49 -11.01 1.12
CA ALA A 60 10.52 -11.74 0.31
C ALA A 60 9.20 -10.95 0.17
N ILE A 61 8.69 -10.37 1.26
CA ILE A 61 7.46 -9.55 1.24
C ILE A 61 7.69 -8.24 0.48
N LEU A 62 8.80 -7.54 0.72
CA LEU A 62 9.15 -6.31 0.00
C LEU A 62 9.21 -6.55 -1.51
N ASN A 63 9.86 -7.64 -1.94
CA ASN A 63 10.07 -7.93 -3.35
C ASN A 63 8.86 -8.58 -4.02
N SER A 64 7.91 -9.15 -3.26
CA SER A 64 6.84 -9.99 -3.80
C SER A 64 5.98 -9.33 -4.88
N THR A 65 5.69 -8.03 -4.74
CA THR A 65 4.85 -7.27 -5.69
C THR A 65 5.56 -6.05 -6.27
N ALA A 66 6.82 -5.79 -5.90
CA ALA A 66 7.60 -4.69 -6.45
C ALA A 66 8.04 -5.01 -7.90
N GLN A 67 7.38 -4.39 -8.87
CA GLN A 67 7.55 -4.76 -10.28
C GLN A 67 8.78 -4.14 -10.92
N ASN A 68 9.10 -2.89 -10.56
CA ASN A 68 10.25 -2.21 -11.13
C ASN A 68 11.51 -2.54 -10.31
N LEU A 69 12.28 -3.52 -10.79
CA LEU A 69 13.48 -4.02 -10.12
C LEU A 69 14.57 -2.95 -9.90
N ARG A 70 14.54 -1.84 -10.68
CA ARG A 70 15.42 -0.67 -10.46
C ARG A 70 15.31 -0.14 -9.03
N TYR A 71 14.15 -0.29 -8.40
CA TYR A 71 13.85 0.20 -7.05
C TYR A 71 14.16 -0.82 -5.94
N LEU A 72 14.69 -2.00 -6.27
CA LEU A 72 15.05 -3.04 -5.29
C LEU A 72 16.57 -3.16 -5.04
N VAL A 73 17.37 -2.34 -5.72
CA VAL A 73 18.83 -2.36 -5.57
C VAL A 73 19.25 -1.86 -4.17
N PRO A 74 20.42 -2.27 -3.64
CA PRO A 74 20.84 -1.92 -2.28
C PRO A 74 20.98 -0.42 -1.99
N SER A 75 21.19 0.41 -3.02
CA SER A 75 21.31 1.86 -2.87
C SER A 75 19.97 2.57 -2.62
N MET A 76 18.84 1.88 -2.83
CA MET A 76 17.51 2.48 -2.65
C MET A 76 17.06 2.42 -1.18
N PRO A 77 16.47 3.50 -0.65
CA PRO A 77 15.95 3.50 0.72
C PRO A 77 14.92 2.40 0.95
N ARG A 78 15.06 1.69 2.06
CA ARG A 78 14.12 0.62 2.48
C ARG A 78 13.20 1.13 3.58
N PRO A 79 11.97 0.61 3.67
CA PRO A 79 11.08 0.96 4.77
C PRO A 79 11.62 0.43 6.10
N GLU A 80 11.31 1.14 7.18
CA GLU A 80 11.60 0.70 8.55
C GLU A 80 10.95 -0.65 8.86
N PHE A 81 9.73 -0.84 8.36
CA PHE A 81 8.99 -2.09 8.39
C PHE A 81 7.85 -2.07 7.37
N ILE A 82 7.31 -3.25 7.10
CA ILE A 82 6.12 -3.45 6.27
C ILE A 82 4.97 -3.87 7.18
N PHE A 83 3.82 -3.24 7.04
CA PHE A 83 2.59 -3.59 7.72
C PHE A 83 1.57 -4.15 6.73
N THR A 84 1.07 -5.37 6.95
CA THR A 84 0.07 -6.04 6.10
C THR A 84 -1.29 -6.12 6.81
N PRO A 85 -2.16 -5.11 6.69
CA PRO A 85 -3.46 -5.11 7.34
C PRO A 85 -4.38 -6.19 6.78
N THR A 86 -5.15 -6.86 7.65
CA THR A 86 -6.12 -7.90 7.25
C THR A 86 -7.57 -7.45 7.29
N ASP A 87 -7.85 -6.27 7.84
CA ASP A 87 -9.17 -5.64 7.86
C ASP A 87 -9.07 -4.11 7.80
N ASP A 88 -10.19 -3.45 7.56
CA ASP A 88 -10.26 -2.00 7.35
C ASP A 88 -9.85 -1.21 8.61
N SER A 89 -10.12 -1.73 9.81
CA SER A 89 -9.80 -1.06 11.08
C SER A 89 -8.29 -1.00 11.33
N GLN A 90 -7.56 -2.01 10.87
CA GLN A 90 -6.09 -2.02 10.90
C GLN A 90 -5.49 -0.91 10.04
N VAL A 91 -6.09 -0.61 8.88
CA VAL A 91 -5.62 0.48 8.03
C VAL A 91 -5.87 1.84 8.68
N GLN A 92 -7.08 2.06 9.21
CA GLN A 92 -7.42 3.28 9.95
C GLN A 92 -6.44 3.52 11.09
N THR A 93 -6.15 2.47 11.86
CA THR A 93 -5.21 2.55 12.98
C THR A 93 -3.80 2.86 12.51
N ALA A 94 -3.34 2.27 11.40
CA ALA A 94 -2.03 2.56 10.84
C ALA A 94 -1.87 4.03 10.45
N VAL A 95 -2.90 4.66 9.86
CA VAL A 95 -2.90 6.09 9.53
C VAL A 95 -2.79 6.94 10.79
N ILE A 96 -3.59 6.64 11.81
CA ILE A 96 -3.59 7.36 13.09
C ILE A 96 -2.20 7.26 13.75
N CYS A 97 -1.65 6.06 13.89
CA CYS A 97 -0.36 5.84 14.53
C CYS A 97 0.80 6.47 13.75
N SER A 98 0.76 6.43 12.42
CA SER A 98 1.79 7.07 11.58
C SER A 98 1.82 8.57 11.78
N LYS A 99 0.63 9.20 11.80
CA LYS A 99 0.48 10.64 12.05
C LYS A 99 0.98 11.02 13.45
N GLN A 100 0.64 10.25 14.48
CA GLN A 100 1.08 10.50 15.85
C GLN A 100 2.60 10.36 16.02
N LEU A 101 3.23 9.45 15.28
CA LEU A 101 4.66 9.13 15.39
C LEU A 101 5.54 9.86 14.37
N GLY A 102 4.96 10.69 13.51
CA GLY A 102 5.68 11.36 12.42
C GLY A 102 6.41 10.36 11.52
N ILE A 103 5.71 9.32 11.09
CA ILE A 103 6.21 8.28 10.17
C ILE A 103 5.47 8.46 8.84
N HIS A 104 6.22 8.54 7.75
CA HIS A 104 5.63 8.65 6.42
C HIS A 104 5.10 7.30 5.94
N LEU A 105 3.95 7.31 5.26
CA LEU A 105 3.30 6.11 4.76
C LEU A 105 3.48 6.01 3.25
N ARG A 106 3.95 4.85 2.78
CA ARG A 106 3.79 4.44 1.39
C ARG A 106 2.75 3.33 1.34
N VAL A 107 1.74 3.48 0.49
CA VAL A 107 0.65 2.51 0.36
C VAL A 107 0.89 1.66 -0.87
N ARG A 108 0.87 0.34 -0.70
CA ARG A 108 1.06 -0.60 -1.79
C ARG A 108 -0.15 -1.49 -1.96
N SER A 109 -0.69 -1.49 -3.17
CA SER A 109 -1.64 -2.49 -3.65
C SER A 109 -0.88 -3.55 -4.49
N GLY A 110 -0.82 -3.38 -5.81
CA GLY A 110 -0.14 -4.33 -6.72
C GLY A 110 1.32 -4.03 -7.04
N GLY A 111 1.88 -2.91 -6.55
CA GLY A 111 3.31 -2.56 -6.70
C GLY A 111 3.78 -2.24 -8.13
N HIS A 112 2.84 -1.91 -9.02
CA HIS A 112 3.05 -1.50 -10.42
C HIS A 112 3.36 0.00 -10.60
N ASP A 113 3.88 0.64 -9.56
CA ASP A 113 4.31 2.03 -9.62
C ASP A 113 5.61 2.15 -10.44
N TYR A 114 5.61 3.00 -11.47
CA TYR A 114 6.77 3.17 -12.35
C TYR A 114 8.00 3.69 -11.63
N GLU A 115 7.82 4.59 -10.68
CA GLU A 115 8.90 5.21 -9.92
C GLU A 115 9.09 4.55 -8.54
N GLY A 116 8.49 3.37 -8.33
CA GLY A 116 8.60 2.60 -7.10
C GLY A 116 8.06 3.32 -5.86
N VAL A 117 7.27 4.39 -6.02
CA VAL A 117 6.83 5.30 -4.96
C VAL A 117 5.97 4.60 -3.91
N SER A 118 5.31 3.50 -4.29
CA SER A 118 4.54 2.67 -3.36
C SER A 118 5.40 1.82 -2.39
N TYR A 119 6.71 1.70 -2.60
CA TYR A 119 7.60 0.89 -1.75
C TYR A 119 9.01 1.48 -1.52
N VAL A 120 9.34 2.62 -2.11
CA VAL A 120 10.57 3.40 -1.89
C VAL A 120 10.23 4.86 -1.64
N SER A 121 10.98 5.52 -0.76
CA SER A 121 10.87 6.96 -0.50
C SER A 121 12.26 7.58 -0.41
N GLN A 122 12.60 8.50 -1.32
CA GLN A 122 13.86 9.24 -1.29
C GLN A 122 13.75 10.61 -0.57
N ILE A 123 12.53 11.15 -0.50
CA ILE A 123 12.24 12.49 0.01
C ILE A 123 11.75 12.50 1.46
N GLU A 124 11.09 11.42 1.88
CA GLU A 124 10.43 11.33 3.17
C GLU A 124 10.96 10.12 3.94
N THR A 125 11.74 10.38 4.99
CA THR A 125 12.33 9.36 5.87
C THR A 125 12.18 9.76 7.34
N PRO A 126 11.88 8.83 8.25
CA PRO A 126 11.63 7.41 8.00
C PRO A 126 10.23 7.15 7.44
N PHE A 127 10.11 6.09 6.64
CA PHE A 127 8.84 5.67 6.06
C PHE A 127 8.57 4.18 6.30
N ILE A 128 7.31 3.80 6.20
CA ILE A 128 6.86 2.40 6.26
C ILE A 128 6.00 2.10 5.03
N VAL A 129 5.90 0.82 4.69
CA VAL A 129 4.97 0.36 3.65
C VAL A 129 3.74 -0.27 4.29
N VAL A 130 2.56 0.23 3.94
CA VAL A 130 1.27 -0.41 4.25
C VAL A 130 0.86 -1.21 3.01
N ASP A 131 0.99 -2.53 3.10
CA ASP A 131 0.76 -3.45 1.99
C ASP A 131 -0.64 -4.08 2.09
N LEU A 132 -1.52 -3.65 1.19
CA LEU A 132 -2.94 -4.00 1.18
C LEU A 132 -3.21 -5.39 0.58
N ALA A 133 -2.20 -6.17 0.19
CA ALA A 133 -2.37 -7.45 -0.49
C ALA A 133 -3.22 -8.49 0.25
N LYS A 134 -3.56 -8.28 1.53
CA LYS A 134 -4.52 -9.14 2.28
C LYS A 134 -5.97 -8.67 2.18
N LEU A 135 -6.22 -7.41 1.84
CA LEU A 135 -7.53 -6.83 1.58
C LEU A 135 -7.88 -7.00 0.09
N ARG A 136 -8.28 -8.20 -0.32
CA ARG A 136 -8.50 -8.57 -1.73
C ARG A 136 -9.87 -9.17 -2.06
N SER A 137 -10.88 -8.91 -1.22
CA SER A 137 -12.23 -9.39 -1.44
C SER A 137 -12.83 -8.82 -2.72
N VAL A 138 -13.54 -9.66 -3.48
CA VAL A 138 -14.27 -9.29 -4.70
C VAL A 138 -15.65 -9.93 -4.65
N ASN A 139 -16.67 -9.10 -4.48
CA ASN A 139 -18.08 -9.52 -4.44
C ASN A 139 -18.82 -8.97 -5.67
N VAL A 140 -19.31 -9.87 -6.51
CA VAL A 140 -19.96 -9.53 -7.78
C VAL A 140 -21.46 -9.81 -7.68
N ASP A 141 -22.25 -8.77 -7.97
CA ASP A 141 -23.70 -8.82 -8.06
C ASP A 141 -24.16 -8.52 -9.49
N ILE A 142 -24.52 -9.58 -10.21
CA ILE A 142 -25.00 -9.48 -11.60
C ILE A 142 -26.38 -8.81 -11.66
N GLN A 143 -27.24 -9.00 -10.66
CA GLN A 143 -28.57 -8.38 -10.65
C GLN A 143 -28.48 -6.87 -10.46
N ALA A 144 -27.57 -6.44 -9.59
CA ALA A 144 -27.27 -5.02 -9.38
C ALA A 144 -26.30 -4.44 -10.43
N ASN A 145 -25.87 -5.22 -11.43
CA ASN A 145 -24.87 -4.85 -12.44
C ASN A 145 -23.63 -4.15 -11.84
N SER A 146 -23.14 -4.63 -10.69
CA SER A 146 -22.04 -4.01 -9.96
C SER A 146 -21.17 -5.02 -9.22
N ALA A 147 -19.99 -4.58 -8.79
CA ALA A 147 -19.12 -5.36 -7.92
C ALA A 147 -18.44 -4.48 -6.87
N TRP A 148 -18.30 -5.01 -5.66
CA TRP A 148 -17.49 -4.42 -4.59
C TRP A 148 -16.12 -5.09 -4.57
N ILE A 149 -15.07 -4.29 -4.57
CA ILE A 149 -13.69 -4.73 -4.77
C ILE A 149 -12.79 -4.06 -3.73
N GLN A 150 -12.05 -4.84 -2.96
CA GLN A 150 -11.03 -4.28 -2.08
C GLN A 150 -9.78 -3.85 -2.85
N ALA A 151 -9.11 -2.82 -2.35
CA ALA A 151 -7.99 -2.18 -3.01
C ALA A 151 -6.77 -3.09 -3.23
N GLY A 152 -6.58 -4.14 -2.43
CA GLY A 152 -5.49 -5.11 -2.60
C GLY A 152 -5.77 -6.21 -3.63
N ALA A 153 -6.98 -6.27 -4.20
CA ALA A 153 -7.27 -7.18 -5.29
C ALA A 153 -6.53 -6.75 -6.57
N THR A 154 -6.20 -7.72 -7.41
CA THR A 154 -5.64 -7.48 -8.75
C THR A 154 -6.73 -7.43 -9.81
N ILE A 155 -6.48 -6.76 -10.93
CA ILE A 155 -7.43 -6.66 -12.05
C ILE A 155 -7.72 -8.04 -12.65
N GLY A 156 -6.76 -8.95 -12.66
CA GLY A 156 -6.97 -10.35 -13.05
C GLY A 156 -7.95 -11.08 -12.13
N GLU A 157 -7.85 -10.88 -10.82
CA GLU A 157 -8.83 -11.44 -9.87
C GLU A 157 -10.23 -10.86 -10.11
N VAL A 158 -10.34 -9.56 -10.36
CA VAL A 158 -11.61 -8.90 -10.68
C VAL A 158 -12.24 -9.50 -11.93
N TYR A 159 -11.49 -9.55 -13.04
CA TYR A 159 -11.96 -10.13 -14.30
C TYR A 159 -12.40 -11.58 -14.12
N TYR A 160 -11.59 -12.40 -13.44
CA TYR A 160 -11.92 -13.80 -13.19
C TYR A 160 -13.21 -13.97 -12.38
N ARG A 161 -13.41 -13.16 -11.34
CA ARG A 161 -14.60 -13.23 -10.47
C ARG A 161 -15.88 -12.80 -11.19
N ILE A 162 -15.79 -11.80 -12.06
CA ILE A 162 -16.90 -11.38 -12.93
C ILE A 162 -17.24 -12.51 -13.93
N ALA A 163 -16.23 -13.01 -14.65
CA ALA A 163 -16.40 -14.07 -15.65
C ALA A 163 -16.97 -15.37 -15.06
N LYS A 164 -16.61 -15.69 -13.80
CA LYS A 164 -17.17 -16.84 -13.07
C LYS A 164 -18.68 -16.71 -12.81
N LYS A 165 -19.20 -15.48 -12.74
CA LYS A 165 -20.61 -15.18 -12.47
C LYS A 165 -21.42 -14.97 -13.76
N SER A 166 -20.81 -14.41 -14.80
CA SER A 166 -21.47 -14.21 -16.10
C SER A 166 -20.47 -14.19 -17.25
N LYS A 167 -20.84 -14.82 -18.38
CA LYS A 167 -20.07 -14.80 -19.63
C LYS A 167 -20.30 -13.53 -20.47
N THR A 168 -21.25 -12.69 -20.05
CA THR A 168 -21.67 -11.49 -20.80
C THR A 168 -21.50 -10.21 -19.99
N HIS A 169 -20.73 -10.26 -18.90
CA HIS A 169 -20.33 -9.07 -18.14
C HIS A 169 -18.80 -8.95 -18.11
N GLY A 170 -18.32 -7.71 -18.12
CA GLY A 170 -16.92 -7.36 -17.97
C GLY A 170 -16.74 -6.06 -17.19
N PHE A 171 -15.50 -5.61 -17.10
CA PHE A 171 -15.14 -4.31 -16.53
C PHE A 171 -13.99 -3.71 -17.34
N PRO A 172 -14.10 -2.48 -17.85
CA PRO A 172 -13.02 -1.83 -18.60
C PRO A 172 -11.96 -1.33 -17.62
N ALA A 173 -10.80 -1.98 -17.64
CA ALA A 173 -9.61 -1.60 -16.89
C ALA A 173 -8.36 -2.02 -17.69
N GLY A 174 -7.19 -1.91 -17.10
CA GLY A 174 -5.90 -2.23 -17.70
C GLY A 174 -5.73 -3.68 -18.16
N LEU A 175 -4.85 -3.87 -19.13
CA LEU A 175 -4.53 -5.19 -19.69
C LEU A 175 -3.78 -6.11 -18.73
N CYS A 176 -2.90 -5.54 -17.90
CA CYS A 176 -2.04 -6.34 -17.03
C CYS A 176 -2.81 -6.89 -15.83
N THR A 177 -2.86 -8.22 -15.73
CA THR A 177 -3.67 -8.91 -14.72
C THR A 177 -3.17 -8.71 -13.30
N SER A 178 -1.88 -8.45 -13.11
CA SER A 178 -1.26 -8.21 -11.79
C SER A 178 -1.40 -6.76 -11.28
N LEU A 179 -2.02 -5.87 -12.06
CA LEU A 179 -2.29 -4.51 -11.62
C LEU A 179 -3.16 -4.52 -10.36
N GLY A 180 -2.72 -3.83 -9.33
CA GLY A 180 -3.49 -3.69 -8.11
C GLY A 180 -4.58 -2.63 -8.26
N VAL A 181 -5.82 -3.00 -7.95
CA VAL A 181 -7.02 -2.15 -8.07
C VAL A 181 -6.83 -0.80 -7.39
N GLY A 182 -6.21 -0.79 -6.20
CA GLY A 182 -6.04 0.39 -5.37
C GLY A 182 -5.32 1.53 -6.10
N GLY A 183 -4.17 1.27 -6.72
CA GLY A 183 -3.42 2.30 -7.45
C GLY A 183 -3.88 2.47 -8.90
N HIS A 184 -4.43 1.41 -9.49
CA HIS A 184 -4.84 1.41 -10.88
C HIS A 184 -6.07 2.27 -11.12
N ILE A 185 -7.17 2.04 -10.37
CA ILE A 185 -8.41 2.81 -10.56
C ILE A 185 -8.22 4.28 -10.15
N THR A 186 -7.41 4.55 -9.10
CA THR A 186 -7.09 5.94 -8.72
C THR A 186 -6.36 6.70 -9.81
N GLY A 187 -5.37 6.08 -10.47
CA GLY A 187 -4.61 6.72 -11.55
C GLY A 187 -5.39 6.79 -12.86
N GLU A 188 -6.14 5.74 -13.21
CA GLU A 188 -6.94 5.70 -14.45
C GLU A 188 -8.07 6.73 -14.47
N PHE A 189 -8.67 7.05 -13.31
CA PHE A 189 -9.75 8.04 -13.22
C PHE A 189 -9.30 9.46 -13.62
N LEU A 190 -8.00 9.70 -13.77
CA LEU A 190 -7.42 10.97 -14.21
C LEU A 190 -7.18 11.03 -15.73
N THR A 191 -7.51 9.99 -16.49
CA THR A 191 -7.28 9.94 -17.94
C THR A 191 -8.58 9.82 -18.73
N ASP A 192 -8.81 10.75 -19.68
CA ASP A 192 -10.02 10.82 -20.54
C ASP A 192 -10.14 9.66 -21.55
N ARG A 193 -9.27 8.64 -21.50
CA ARG A 193 -9.26 7.49 -22.43
C ARG A 193 -9.24 6.14 -21.70
N PRO A 194 -10.41 5.62 -21.27
CA PRO A 194 -10.54 4.36 -20.51
C PRO A 194 -10.08 3.08 -21.24
N TRP A 195 -9.73 3.18 -22.53
CA TRP A 195 -9.34 2.05 -23.38
C TRP A 195 -7.88 2.10 -23.81
N GLU A 196 -7.13 3.15 -23.45
CA GLU A 196 -5.72 3.29 -23.77
C GLU A 196 -4.89 2.61 -22.69
N LYS A 197 -4.62 1.33 -22.96
CA LYS A 197 -4.19 0.32 -22.01
C LYS A 197 -2.74 0.49 -21.60
N THR A 198 -2.48 0.84 -20.35
CA THR A 198 -1.15 0.69 -19.76
C THR A 198 -1.13 -0.46 -18.76
N CYS A 199 0.03 -1.08 -18.65
CA CYS A 199 0.28 -2.17 -17.73
C CYS A 199 0.67 -1.69 -16.33
N PHE A 200 0.52 -0.39 -16.05
CA PHE A 200 1.09 0.27 -14.90
C PHE A 200 0.17 1.39 -14.40
N GLY A 201 0.14 1.58 -13.08
CA GLY A 201 -0.64 2.65 -12.46
C GLY A 201 0.16 3.94 -12.47
N GLN A 202 -0.49 5.05 -12.79
CA GLN A 202 0.09 6.39 -12.63
C GLN A 202 -0.09 6.82 -11.18
N SER A 203 1.01 7.03 -10.46
CA SER A 203 1.00 7.90 -9.30
C SER A 203 1.35 9.30 -9.79
N GLU A 204 0.42 10.24 -9.68
CA GLU A 204 0.85 11.63 -9.61
C GLU A 204 1.45 11.84 -8.22
N GLU A 205 2.67 12.40 -8.17
CA GLU A 205 3.17 13.06 -6.98
C GLU A 205 2.31 14.32 -6.79
N VAL A 206 1.12 14.14 -6.24
CA VAL A 206 0.34 15.29 -5.77
C VAL A 206 1.12 15.86 -4.60
N GLU A 207 1.57 17.11 -4.77
CA GLU A 207 2.31 17.95 -3.82
C GLU A 207 1.43 18.36 -2.64
N GLU A 208 0.93 17.33 -1.98
CA GLU A 208 0.30 17.21 -0.67
C GLU A 208 -0.22 15.78 -0.71
N GLN A 209 0.45 14.84 -0.04
CA GLN A 209 -0.10 13.51 0.19
C GLN A 209 -1.39 13.68 1.02
N ALA A 210 -2.50 13.99 0.36
CA ALA A 210 -3.81 13.74 0.90
C ALA A 210 -3.84 12.24 1.16
N LEU A 211 -3.66 11.87 2.43
CA LEU A 211 -3.66 10.50 2.96
C LEU A 211 -5.04 9.87 2.75
N VAL A 212 -5.45 9.67 1.51
CA VAL A 212 -6.71 9.04 1.12
C VAL A 212 -6.40 7.57 0.86
N PHE A 213 -6.63 6.76 1.90
CA PHE A 213 -6.57 5.31 1.79
C PHE A 213 -7.90 4.81 1.22
N ILE A 214 -7.94 4.56 -0.09
CA ILE A 214 -9.10 3.90 -0.69
C ILE A 214 -9.02 2.42 -0.38
N LEU A 215 -10.00 1.90 0.37
CA LEU A 215 -10.07 0.49 0.76
C LEU A 215 -10.96 -0.33 -0.16
N TRP A 216 -11.99 0.31 -0.73
CA TRP A 216 -13.03 -0.35 -1.51
C TRP A 216 -13.42 0.49 -2.72
N TRP A 217 -13.74 -0.20 -3.80
CA TRP A 217 -14.39 0.34 -4.99
C TRP A 217 -15.72 -0.37 -5.22
N LYS A 218 -16.76 0.40 -5.52
CA LYS A 218 -17.98 -0.14 -6.13
C LYS A 218 -17.93 0.19 -7.62
N ILE A 219 -17.72 -0.83 -8.45
CA ILE A 219 -17.66 -0.67 -9.91
C ILE A 219 -19.01 -1.03 -10.54
N LYS A 220 -19.29 -0.42 -11.69
CA LYS A 220 -20.40 -0.80 -12.57
C LYS A 220 -19.88 -1.75 -13.64
N LEU A 221 -20.55 -2.88 -13.83
CA LEU A 221 -20.19 -3.85 -14.87
C LEU A 221 -20.70 -3.37 -16.23
N VAL A 222 -20.03 -3.81 -17.28
CA VAL A 222 -20.41 -3.52 -18.67
C VAL A 222 -20.81 -4.80 -19.40
N PRO A 223 -21.77 -4.75 -20.33
CA PRO A 223 -22.09 -5.90 -21.16
C PRO A 223 -20.92 -6.23 -22.09
N VAL A 224 -20.63 -7.51 -22.26
CA VAL A 224 -19.68 -8.03 -23.26
C VAL A 224 -20.35 -9.12 -24.09
N PRO A 225 -20.04 -9.26 -25.39
CA PRO A 225 -20.57 -10.35 -26.19
C PRO A 225 -20.02 -11.70 -25.69
N SER A 226 -20.79 -12.77 -25.89
CA SER A 226 -20.38 -14.13 -25.51
C SER A 226 -19.20 -14.66 -26.34
N THR A 227 -18.95 -14.06 -27.50
CA THR A 227 -17.84 -14.36 -28.40
C THR A 227 -17.10 -13.06 -28.74
N VAL A 228 -15.79 -13.04 -28.53
CA VAL A 228 -14.89 -11.94 -28.92
C VAL A 228 -13.88 -12.45 -29.95
N THR A 229 -13.50 -11.61 -30.90
CA THR A 229 -12.46 -11.92 -31.91
C THR A 229 -11.21 -11.11 -31.61
N VAL A 230 -10.06 -11.78 -31.56
CA VAL A 230 -8.75 -11.17 -31.30
C VAL A 230 -7.79 -11.60 -32.39
N PHE A 231 -7.00 -10.67 -32.92
CA PHE A 231 -5.95 -10.95 -33.90
C PHE A 231 -4.72 -10.06 -33.62
N THR A 232 -3.55 -10.52 -34.05
CA THR A 232 -2.31 -9.74 -34.01
C THR A 232 -1.62 -9.84 -35.36
N VAL A 233 -1.42 -8.70 -36.02
CA VAL A 233 -0.74 -8.63 -37.32
C VAL A 233 0.60 -7.94 -37.10
N ALA A 234 1.69 -8.67 -37.31
CA ALA A 234 3.02 -8.07 -37.35
C ALA A 234 3.24 -7.42 -38.72
N ARG A 235 3.80 -6.21 -38.74
CA ARG A 235 4.24 -5.53 -39.96
C ARG A 235 5.69 -5.09 -39.82
N THR A 236 6.42 -5.22 -40.91
CA THR A 236 7.80 -4.72 -41.06
C THR A 236 7.80 -3.36 -41.77
N LEU A 237 8.93 -2.64 -41.72
CA LEU A 237 9.05 -1.36 -42.42
C LEU A 237 8.87 -1.53 -43.94
N GLU A 238 9.33 -2.67 -44.48
CA GLU A 238 9.18 -3.06 -45.88
C GLU A 238 7.71 -3.31 -46.29
N GLN A 239 6.82 -3.51 -45.32
CA GLN A 239 5.38 -3.71 -45.52
C GLN A 239 4.58 -2.41 -45.25
N ASP A 240 5.18 -1.23 -45.46
CA ASP A 240 4.54 0.08 -45.29
C ASP A 240 3.91 0.30 -43.89
N ALA A 241 4.58 -0.16 -42.82
CA ALA A 241 4.08 -0.06 -41.44
C ALA A 241 3.77 1.36 -40.94
N THR A 242 4.23 2.41 -41.65
CA THR A 242 4.00 3.82 -41.31
C THR A 242 2.81 4.46 -42.02
N LYS A 243 2.21 3.80 -43.02
CA LYS A 243 0.97 4.29 -43.64
C LYS A 243 -0.19 4.00 -42.71
N ALA A 244 -0.76 5.06 -42.12
CA ALA A 244 -2.03 4.96 -41.41
C ALA A 244 -3.08 4.35 -42.37
N PRO A 245 -3.95 3.46 -41.88
CA PRO A 245 -5.06 2.96 -42.70
C PRO A 245 -5.91 4.14 -43.21
N PRO A 246 -6.47 4.05 -44.43
CA PRO A 246 -7.32 5.10 -44.99
C PRO A 246 -8.57 5.35 -44.14
#